data_AF-A0A974WSN6-F1
#
_entry.id   AF-A0A974WSN6-F1
#
_cell.length_a   1.000
_cell.length_b   1.000
_cell.length_c   1.000
_cell.angle_alpha   90.00
_cell.angle_beta   90.00
_cell.angle_gamma   90.00
#
_symmetry.space_group_name_H-M   'P 1'
#
loop_
_entity.id
_entity.type
_entity.pdbx_description
1 polymer ?
#
loop_
_entity_poly.entity_id
_entity_poly.type
_entity_poly.pdbx_seq_one_letter_code
_entity_poly.pdbx_strand_id
1 'polypeptide(L)'
;MCHYCGCRQIPLIRDFIAEHELVLELGMRALEQAGHGAFEQAGSTVEAMRAELRSHWQGEEEGIFALMRTDELYRQHIDPLVDEHRELGALLAGLDLGRADDRDLLHHQMTELRIHISKEEDGIFPVTLVEFSGPEWDAAIAAWERAHPGRTVSTR
;
A
#
# COMPACT_ATOMS: atom_id res chain seq x y z
N MET A 1 0.79 13.34 -7.14
CA MET A 1 2.13 13.90 -7.44
C MET A 1 2.64 14.54 -6.16
N CYS A 2 3.30 13.75 -5.30
CA CYS A 2 3.98 14.31 -4.14
C CYS A 2 5.10 15.25 -4.62
N HIS A 3 5.07 16.51 -4.15
CA HIS A 3 5.99 17.60 -4.54
C HIS A 3 7.19 17.76 -3.58
N TYR A 4 7.41 16.82 -2.65
CA TYR A 4 8.61 16.80 -1.82
C TYR A 4 9.72 16.02 -2.52
N CYS A 5 10.63 16.74 -3.18
CA CYS A 5 11.81 16.17 -3.85
C CYS A 5 12.73 15.32 -2.94
N GLY A 6 12.57 15.35 -1.62
CA GLY A 6 13.36 14.57 -0.66
C GLY A 6 12.89 13.13 -0.47
N CYS A 7 11.58 12.86 -0.48
CA CYS A 7 11.03 11.52 -0.18
C CYS A 7 11.51 10.47 -1.20
N ARG A 8 11.59 10.85 -2.49
CA ARG A 8 12.09 9.96 -3.55
C ARG A 8 13.59 9.64 -3.46
N GLN A 9 14.34 10.34 -2.61
CA GLN A 9 15.75 10.06 -2.39
C GLN A 9 15.98 9.02 -1.29
N ILE A 10 14.96 8.67 -0.50
CA ILE A 10 15.05 7.56 0.44
C ILE A 10 14.62 6.27 -0.25
N PRO A 11 15.53 5.29 -0.38
CA PRO A 11 15.26 4.05 -1.09
C PRO A 11 13.99 3.31 -0.70
N LEU A 12 13.74 3.18 0.61
CA LEU A 12 12.57 2.46 1.12
C LEU A 12 11.26 3.16 0.74
N ILE A 13 11.19 4.49 0.88
CA ILE A 13 9.99 5.26 0.53
C ILE A 13 9.70 5.16 -0.97
N ARG A 14 10.73 5.17 -1.82
CA ARG A 14 10.56 4.94 -3.26
C ARG A 14 9.96 3.56 -3.54
N ASP A 15 10.40 2.52 -2.84
CA ASP A 15 9.88 1.17 -3.07
C ASP A 15 8.42 1.05 -2.62
N PHE A 16 8.02 1.67 -1.50
CA PHE A 16 6.61 1.78 -1.11
C PHE A 16 5.76 2.54 -2.17
N ILE A 17 6.28 3.64 -2.71
CA ILE A 17 5.60 4.38 -3.80
C ILE A 17 5.46 3.52 -5.06
N ALA A 18 6.48 2.73 -5.41
CA ALA A 18 6.40 1.83 -6.56
C ALA A 18 5.37 0.72 -6.35
N GLU A 19 5.23 0.22 -5.12
CA GLU A 19 4.19 -0.73 -4.73
C GLU A 19 2.79 -0.10 -4.82
N HIS A 20 2.61 1.16 -4.38
CA HIS A 20 1.38 1.92 -4.58
C HIS A 20 1.00 2.07 -6.05
N GLU A 21 1.96 2.44 -6.90
CA GLU A 21 1.74 2.56 -8.34
C GLU A 21 1.29 1.21 -8.95
N LEU A 22 1.94 0.11 -8.56
CA LEU A 22 1.61 -1.23 -9.02
C LEU A 22 0.20 -1.67 -8.59
N VAL A 23 -0.18 -1.49 -7.33
CA VAL A 23 -1.52 -1.92 -6.86
C VAL A 23 -2.63 -1.10 -7.53
N LEU A 24 -2.39 0.19 -7.79
CA LEU A 24 -3.32 1.03 -8.54
C LEU A 24 -3.45 0.56 -10.00
N GLU A 25 -2.34 0.21 -10.64
CA GLU A 25 -2.34 -0.35 -11.99
C GLU A 25 -3.13 -1.66 -12.07
N LEU A 26 -2.87 -2.60 -11.14
CA LEU A 26 -3.54 -3.89 -11.07
C LEU A 26 -5.06 -3.72 -10.89
N GLY A 27 -5.48 -2.83 -9.99
CA GLY A 27 -6.91 -2.57 -9.79
C GLY A 27 -7.60 -1.97 -11.02
N MET A 28 -6.96 -1.01 -11.70
CA MET A 28 -7.48 -0.47 -12.97
C MET A 28 -7.58 -1.55 -14.05
N ARG A 29 -6.55 -2.39 -14.17
CA ARG A 29 -6.52 -3.51 -15.11
C ARG A 29 -7.63 -4.52 -14.83
N ALA A 30 -7.89 -4.85 -13.56
CA ALA A 30 -8.97 -5.76 -13.18
C ALA A 30 -10.34 -5.21 -13.61
N LEU A 31 -10.59 -3.91 -13.37
CA LEU A 31 -11.82 -3.23 -13.81
C LEU A 31 -11.97 -3.23 -15.33
N GLU A 32 -10.89 -2.97 -16.08
CA GLU A 32 -10.89 -3.01 -17.55
C GLU A 32 -11.20 -4.43 -18.07
N GLN A 33 -10.53 -5.45 -17.53
CA GLN A 33 -10.78 -6.85 -17.88
C GLN A 33 -12.23 -7.26 -17.60
N ALA A 34 -12.77 -6.85 -16.45
CA ALA A 34 -14.16 -7.11 -16.10
C ALA A 34 -15.13 -6.37 -17.04
N GLY A 35 -14.81 -5.14 -17.46
CA GLY A 35 -15.57 -4.39 -18.47
C GLY A 35 -15.64 -5.08 -19.84
N HIS A 36 -14.62 -5.85 -20.19
CA HIS A 36 -14.58 -6.70 -21.39
C HIS A 36 -15.20 -8.10 -21.18
N GLY A 37 -15.77 -8.39 -20.01
CA GLY A 37 -16.35 -9.70 -19.66
C GLY A 37 -15.31 -10.78 -19.35
N ALA A 38 -14.03 -10.42 -19.23
CA ALA A 38 -12.95 -11.35 -18.92
C ALA A 38 -12.83 -11.60 -17.40
N PHE A 39 -13.90 -12.09 -16.77
CA PHE A 39 -14.03 -12.14 -15.30
C PHE A 39 -12.99 -13.04 -14.61
N GLU A 40 -12.62 -14.18 -15.18
CA GLU A 40 -11.57 -15.04 -14.60
C GLU A 40 -10.19 -14.35 -14.61
N GLN A 41 -9.88 -13.61 -15.68
CA GLN A 41 -8.65 -12.82 -15.76
C GLN A 41 -8.67 -11.66 -14.77
N ALA A 42 -9.81 -10.99 -14.65
CA ALA A 42 -10.01 -9.91 -13.69
C ALA A 42 -9.83 -10.41 -12.25
N GLY A 43 -10.41 -11.56 -11.90
CA GLY A 43 -10.22 -12.21 -10.59
C GLY A 43 -8.77 -12.57 -10.33
N SER A 44 -8.07 -13.11 -11.33
CA SER A 44 -6.62 -13.40 -11.22
C SER A 44 -5.79 -12.13 -10.98
N THR A 45 -6.15 -11.02 -11.63
CA THR A 45 -5.50 -9.71 -11.41
C THR A 45 -5.79 -9.16 -10.02
N VAL A 46 -7.01 -9.32 -9.49
CA VAL A 46 -7.32 -8.97 -8.09
C VAL A 46 -6.50 -9.81 -7.12
N GLU A 47 -6.32 -11.11 -7.37
CA GLU A 47 -5.46 -11.93 -6.51
C GLU A 47 -3.99 -11.47 -6.53
N ALA A 48 -3.47 -11.03 -7.68
CA ALA A 48 -2.16 -10.41 -7.75
C ALA A 48 -2.10 -9.11 -6.93
N MET A 49 -3.10 -8.24 -7.08
CA MET A 49 -3.21 -7.00 -6.29
C MET A 49 -3.24 -7.29 -4.78
N ARG A 50 -3.99 -8.31 -4.35
CA ARG A 50 -4.07 -8.74 -2.95
C ARG A 50 -2.75 -9.29 -2.41
N ALA A 51 -1.96 -9.95 -3.26
CA ALA A 51 -0.65 -10.44 -2.86
C ALA A 51 0.31 -9.26 -2.61
N GLU A 52 0.34 -8.28 -3.52
CA GLU A 52 1.16 -7.08 -3.39
C GLU A 52 0.76 -6.24 -2.17
N LEU A 53 -0.55 -5.96 -2.00
CA LEU A 53 -1.04 -5.21 -0.83
C LEU A 53 -0.67 -5.88 0.49
N ARG A 54 -0.67 -7.22 0.54
CA ARG A 54 -0.35 -7.94 1.77
C ARG A 54 1.11 -7.77 2.18
N SER A 55 2.05 -7.90 1.25
CA SER A 55 3.47 -7.69 1.55
C SER A 55 3.76 -6.22 1.84
N HIS A 56 3.11 -5.32 1.09
CA HIS A 56 3.19 -3.88 1.30
C HIS A 56 2.77 -3.49 2.73
N TRP A 57 1.53 -3.80 3.12
CA TRP A 57 1.01 -3.50 4.46
C TRP A 57 1.82 -4.14 5.58
N GLN A 58 2.30 -5.38 5.38
CA GLN A 58 3.17 -6.01 6.36
C GLN A 58 4.47 -5.21 6.56
N GLY A 59 5.08 -4.73 5.48
CA GLY A 59 6.28 -3.90 5.52
C GLY A 59 6.08 -2.57 6.24
N GLU A 60 4.93 -1.93 6.03
CA GLU A 60 4.58 -0.68 6.71
C GLU A 60 4.29 -0.91 8.20
N GLU A 61 3.41 -1.86 8.49
CA GLU A 61 2.89 -2.14 9.84
C GLU A 61 3.96 -2.67 10.79
N GLU A 62 4.87 -3.51 10.30
CA GLU A 62 6.02 -4.00 11.08
C GLU A 62 7.22 -3.04 11.04
N GLY A 63 7.18 -2.03 10.16
CA GLY A 63 8.28 -1.09 9.91
C GLY A 63 7.93 0.33 10.32
N ILE A 64 7.70 1.20 9.32
CA ILE A 64 7.49 2.64 9.54
C ILE A 64 6.38 2.90 10.56
N PHE A 65 5.24 2.21 10.43
CA PHE A 65 4.11 2.44 11.31
C PHE A 65 4.41 1.95 12.73
N ALA A 66 5.04 0.80 12.92
CA ALA A 66 5.44 0.32 14.24
C ALA A 66 6.31 1.33 15.00
N LEU A 67 7.29 1.92 14.30
CA LEU A 67 8.22 2.89 14.87
C LEU A 67 7.50 4.22 15.20
N MET A 68 6.74 4.75 14.25
CA MET A 68 6.01 6.01 14.41
C MET A 68 4.91 5.94 15.47
N ARG A 69 4.22 4.80 15.58
CA ARG A 69 3.13 4.56 16.53
C ARG A 69 3.56 4.61 18.01
N THR A 70 4.86 4.70 18.29
CA THR A 70 5.39 4.92 19.66
C THR A 70 5.10 6.33 20.19
N ASP A 71 4.88 7.31 19.31
CA ASP A 71 4.39 8.64 19.67
C ASP A 71 2.86 8.70 19.52
N GLU A 72 2.19 9.19 20.56
CA GLU A 72 0.73 9.36 20.59
C GLU A 72 0.22 10.27 19.46
N LEU A 73 0.99 11.30 19.08
CA LEU A 73 0.64 12.22 18.01
C LEU A 73 0.46 11.50 16.66
N TYR A 74 1.29 10.51 16.38
CA TYR A 74 1.24 9.76 15.12
C TYR A 74 0.33 8.54 15.22
N ARG A 75 0.21 7.93 16.40
CA ARG A 75 -0.69 6.80 16.64
C ARG A 75 -2.14 7.10 16.22
N GLN A 76 -2.67 8.28 16.55
CA GLN A 76 -4.03 8.68 16.14
C GLN A 76 -4.23 8.75 14.61
N HIS A 77 -3.15 8.90 13.83
CA HIS A 77 -3.19 8.93 12.37
C HIS A 77 -2.89 7.57 11.75
N ILE A 78 -2.08 6.74 12.42
CA ILE A 78 -1.68 5.40 11.95
C ILE A 78 -2.77 4.37 12.23
N ASP A 79 -3.41 4.40 13.40
CA ASP A 79 -4.42 3.41 13.78
C ASP A 79 -5.54 3.28 12.72
N PRO A 80 -6.10 4.40 12.19
CA PRO A 80 -7.08 4.33 11.10
C PRO A 80 -6.53 3.74 9.78
N LEU A 81 -5.26 3.97 9.43
CA LEU A 81 -4.66 3.40 8.21
C LEU A 81 -4.58 1.87 8.32
N VAL A 82 -4.18 1.36 9.48
CA VAL A 82 -4.13 -0.09 9.73
C VAL A 82 -5.54 -0.70 9.67
N ASP A 83 -6.55 0.00 10.19
CA ASP A 83 -7.94 -0.45 10.07
C ASP A 83 -8.39 -0.48 8.59
N GLU A 84 -8.05 0.55 7.81
CA GLU A 84 -8.29 0.61 6.35
C GLU A 84 -7.63 -0.58 5.62
N HIS A 85 -6.41 -1.00 5.99
CA HIS A 85 -5.77 -2.21 5.44
C HIS A 85 -6.61 -3.46 5.68
N ARG A 86 -7.12 -3.63 6.90
CA ARG A 86 -7.92 -4.81 7.29
C ARG A 86 -9.25 -4.83 6.56
N GLU A 87 -9.91 -3.69 6.45
CA GLU A 87 -11.18 -3.56 5.74
C GLU A 87 -11.03 -3.87 4.25
N LEU A 88 -10.05 -3.25 3.58
CA LEU A 88 -9.81 -3.49 2.15
C LEU A 88 -9.35 -4.94 1.90
N GLY A 89 -8.45 -5.47 2.73
CA GLY A 89 -7.98 -6.85 2.61
C GLY A 89 -9.11 -7.89 2.73
N ALA A 90 -10.03 -7.68 3.66
CA ALA A 90 -11.21 -8.53 3.83
C ALA A 90 -12.18 -8.42 2.65
N LEU A 91 -12.42 -7.20 2.16
CA LEU A 91 -13.28 -6.95 1.02
C LEU A 91 -12.75 -7.63 -0.25
N LEU A 92 -11.48 -7.42 -0.59
CA LEU A 92 -10.87 -8.00 -1.79
C LEU A 92 -10.89 -9.54 -1.75
N ALA A 93 -10.86 -10.15 -0.57
CA ALA A 93 -10.94 -11.60 -0.41
C ALA A 93 -12.31 -12.20 -0.79
N GLY A 94 -13.36 -11.39 -0.79
CA GLY A 94 -14.72 -11.83 -1.07
C GLY A 94 -15.26 -11.41 -2.45
N LEU A 95 -14.49 -10.68 -3.26
CA LEU A 95 -14.99 -10.15 -4.52
C LEU A 95 -15.22 -11.24 -5.58
N ASP A 96 -16.40 -11.20 -6.20
CA ASP A 96 -16.71 -11.91 -7.44
C ASP A 96 -16.99 -10.90 -8.56
N LEU A 97 -16.00 -10.67 -9.43
CA LEU A 97 -16.11 -9.70 -10.52
C LEU A 97 -17.09 -10.10 -11.63
N GLY A 98 -17.70 -11.29 -11.57
CA GLY A 98 -18.87 -11.63 -12.38
C GLY A 98 -20.12 -10.84 -11.96
N ARG A 99 -20.19 -10.38 -10.71
CA ARG A 99 -21.30 -9.60 -10.16
C ARG A 99 -21.10 -8.10 -10.42
N ALA A 100 -22.18 -7.40 -10.79
CA ALA A 100 -22.13 -5.96 -11.03
C ALA A 100 -21.80 -5.17 -9.76
N ASP A 101 -22.49 -5.49 -8.66
CA ASP A 101 -22.30 -4.83 -7.37
C ASP A 101 -20.84 -4.92 -6.89
N ASP A 102 -20.19 -6.08 -7.07
CA ASP A 102 -18.79 -6.30 -6.68
C ASP A 102 -17.81 -5.50 -7.56
N ARG A 103 -18.14 -5.27 -8.84
CA ARG A 103 -17.35 -4.39 -9.72
C ARG A 103 -17.49 -2.93 -9.30
N ASP A 104 -18.70 -2.49 -8.95
CA ASP A 104 -18.95 -1.14 -8.43
C ASP A 104 -18.25 -0.93 -7.09
N LEU A 105 -18.25 -1.97 -6.24
CA LEU A 105 -17.52 -1.99 -4.98
C LEU A 105 -16.00 -1.88 -5.19
N LEU A 106 -15.43 -2.68 -6.10
CA LEU A 106 -14.01 -2.56 -6.45
C LEU A 106 -13.68 -1.14 -6.95
N HIS A 107 -14.50 -0.58 -7.85
CA HIS A 107 -14.30 0.78 -8.34
C HIS A 107 -14.33 1.83 -7.23
N HIS A 108 -15.27 1.73 -6.29
CA HIS A 108 -15.32 2.59 -5.12
C HIS A 108 -14.05 2.44 -4.26
N GLN A 109 -13.64 1.21 -3.98
CA GLN A 109 -12.43 0.95 -3.18
C GLN A 109 -11.14 1.42 -3.85
N MET A 110 -11.07 1.44 -5.18
CA MET A 110 -9.94 2.07 -5.88
C MET A 110 -9.86 3.59 -5.63
N THR A 111 -11.00 4.23 -5.38
CA THR A 111 -11.03 5.66 -5.01
C THR A 111 -10.54 5.84 -3.57
N GLU A 112 -11.02 5.02 -2.65
CA GLU A 112 -10.59 5.05 -1.24
C GLU A 112 -9.11 4.71 -1.09
N LEU A 113 -8.60 3.71 -1.82
CA LEU A 113 -7.18 3.35 -1.83
C LEU A 113 -6.30 4.53 -2.29
N ARG A 114 -6.74 5.34 -3.26
CA ARG A 114 -5.99 6.55 -3.67
C ARG A 114 -5.96 7.61 -2.56
N ILE A 115 -7.02 7.71 -1.77
CA ILE A 115 -7.08 8.63 -0.62
C ILE A 115 -6.15 8.12 0.48
N HIS A 116 -6.19 6.83 0.77
CA HIS A 116 -5.31 6.14 1.70
C HIS A 116 -3.83 6.37 1.35
N ILE A 117 -3.42 6.05 0.12
CA ILE A 117 -2.06 6.29 -0.40
C ILE A 117 -1.64 7.76 -0.24
N SER A 118 -2.54 8.72 -0.44
CA SER A 118 -2.22 10.13 -0.24
C SER A 118 -1.97 10.49 1.23
N LYS A 119 -2.70 9.88 2.18
CA LYS A 119 -2.43 10.08 3.62
C LYS A 119 -1.03 9.60 3.99
N GLU A 120 -0.54 8.55 3.36
CA GLU A 120 0.80 8.01 3.58
C GLU A 120 1.87 8.83 2.87
N GLU A 121 1.77 8.99 1.54
CA GLU A 121 2.79 9.65 0.73
C GLU A 121 2.93 11.14 1.02
N ASP A 122 1.84 11.84 1.31
CA ASP A 122 1.83 13.28 1.58
C ASP A 122 1.77 13.59 3.09
N GLY A 123 1.53 12.59 3.94
CA GLY A 123 1.40 12.74 5.38
C GLY A 123 2.47 11.99 6.17
N ILE A 124 2.39 10.66 6.25
CA ILE A 124 3.27 9.85 7.11
C ILE A 124 4.71 9.80 6.59
N PHE A 125 4.94 9.48 5.32
CA PHE A 125 6.28 9.31 4.76
C PHE A 125 7.15 10.57 4.81
N PRO A 126 6.63 11.79 4.56
CA PRO A 126 7.43 13.00 4.73
C PRO A 126 7.85 13.26 6.18
N VAL A 127 7.02 12.87 7.16
CA VAL A 127 7.32 13.04 8.58
C VAL A 127 8.48 12.13 9.01
N THR A 128 8.57 10.91 8.48
CA THR A 128 9.67 10.00 8.84
C THR A 128 11.04 10.54 8.41
N LEU A 129 11.11 11.42 7.41
CA LEU A 129 12.37 12.08 7.02
C LEU A 129 12.94 12.99 8.13
N VAL A 130 12.08 13.46 9.02
CA VAL A 130 12.47 14.33 10.14
C VAL A 130 12.65 13.51 11.42
N GLU A 131 11.78 12.53 11.64
CA GLU A 131 11.74 11.74 12.87
C GLU A 131 12.78 10.60 12.88
N PHE A 132 13.07 9.98 11.74
CA PHE A 132 13.92 8.79 11.72
C PHE A 132 15.40 9.15 11.59
N SER A 133 16.21 8.51 12.44
CA SER A 133 17.66 8.44 12.30
C SER A 133 18.08 7.13 11.63
N GLY A 134 19.39 6.88 11.51
CA GLY A 134 19.92 5.69 10.83
C GLY A 134 19.34 4.37 11.38
N PRO A 135 19.36 4.12 12.69
CA PRO A 135 18.78 2.93 13.31
C PRO A 135 17.29 2.72 13.01
N GLU A 136 16.46 3.77 13.00
CA GLU A 136 15.03 3.63 12.64
C GLU A 136 14.87 3.24 11.16
N TRP A 137 15.68 3.83 10.27
CA TRP A 137 15.70 3.44 8.85
C TRP A 137 16.15 1.99 8.66
N ASP A 138 17.21 1.56 9.35
CA ASP A 138 17.69 0.18 9.29
C ASP A 138 16.60 -0.81 9.77
N ALA A 139 15.88 -0.47 10.84
CA ALA A 139 14.78 -1.28 11.35
C ALA A 139 13.60 -1.36 10.36
N ALA A 140 13.22 -0.23 9.75
CA ALA A 140 12.16 -0.19 8.74
C ALA A 140 12.53 -0.97 7.47
N ILE A 141 13.77 -0.85 6.99
CA ILE A 141 14.29 -1.62 5.85
C ILE A 141 14.26 -3.12 6.16
N ALA A 142 14.73 -3.52 7.34
CA ALA A 142 14.69 -4.92 7.74
C ALA A 142 13.27 -5.47 7.85
N ALA A 143 12.28 -4.65 8.24
CA ALA A 143 10.88 -5.04 8.23
C ALA A 143 10.34 -5.24 6.81
N TRP A 144 10.62 -4.30 5.92
CA TRP A 144 10.25 -4.42 4.51
C TRP A 144 10.87 -5.66 3.84
N GLU A 145 12.14 -5.97 4.11
CA GLU A 145 12.80 -7.15 3.55
C GLU A 145 12.21 -8.48 4.05
N ARG A 146 11.72 -8.53 5.29
CA ARG A 146 10.98 -9.69 5.81
C ARG A 146 9.64 -9.86 5.11
N ALA A 147 8.94 -8.76 4.83
CA ALA A 147 7.69 -8.76 4.10
C ALA A 147 7.87 -9.09 2.60
N HIS A 148 9.09 -8.92 2.06
CA HIS A 148 9.45 -9.18 0.67
C HIS A 148 10.58 -10.21 0.52
N PRO A 149 10.35 -11.50 0.84
CA PRO A 149 11.39 -12.52 0.77
C PRO A 149 12.07 -12.58 -0.61
N GLY A 150 13.41 -12.46 -0.62
CA GLY A 150 14.22 -12.50 -1.83
C GLY A 150 14.33 -11.18 -2.58
N ARG A 151 13.73 -10.09 -2.06
CA ARG A 151 13.96 -8.72 -2.52
C ARG A 151 14.84 -7.98 -1.52
N THR A 152 15.55 -6.97 -2.01
CA THR A 152 16.27 -5.98 -1.21
C THR A 152 15.84 -4.61 -1.66
N VAL A 153 15.84 -3.64 -0.75
CA VAL A 153 15.47 -2.26 -1.07
C VAL A 153 16.32 -1.75 -2.23
N SER A 154 15.69 -1.06 -3.18
CA SER A 154 16.34 -0.59 -4.40
C SER A 154 17.53 0.31 -4.07
N THR A 155 18.66 0.13 -4.75
CA THR A 155 19.89 0.90 -4.44
C THR A 155 20.06 2.15 -5.30
N ARG A 156 19.20 2.39 -6.29
CA ARG A 156 19.27 3.55 -7.21
C ARG A 156 17.88 4.05 -7.56
#